data_AF-A0A975HH74-F1
#
_entry.id   AF-A0A975HH74-F1
#
_cell.length_a   1.000
_cell.length_b   1.000
_cell.length_c   1.000
_cell.angle_alpha   90.00
_cell.angle_beta   90.00
_cell.angle_gamma   90.00
#
_symmetry.space_group_name_H-M   'P 1'
#
loop_
_entity.id
_entity.type
_entity.pdbx_description
1 polymer ?
#
loop_
_entity_poly.entity_id
_entity_poly.type
_entity_poly.pdbx_seq_one_letter_code
_entity_poly.pdbx_strand_id
1 'polypeptide(L)'
;MKAYLPKVINTFLFAALFITILSWWFTPEWLFSLPLDQTLMWLGLLVLYPLLSAWPQEIIFRTFFFHRYKKVFKSKNLRAWLSALSFALAHLLFGNWIAVLGSFVAGLVFSYTYIHSRSTLLVALEHSLWGCWLFTAGLGVHFDSGMLAEPSF
;
A
#
# COMPACT_ATOMS: atom_id res chain seq x y z
N MET A 1 19.62 -2.58 -1.97
CA MET A 1 18.57 -2.52 -3.02
C MET A 1 18.58 -3.78 -3.90
N LYS A 2 19.59 -4.01 -4.75
CA LYS A 2 19.64 -5.15 -5.69
C LYS A 2 19.36 -6.53 -5.06
N ALA A 3 19.94 -6.81 -3.89
CA ALA A 3 19.78 -8.11 -3.22
C ALA A 3 18.34 -8.42 -2.74
N TYR A 4 17.53 -7.40 -2.47
CA TYR A 4 16.15 -7.58 -1.97
C TYR A 4 15.08 -7.38 -3.04
N LEU A 5 15.46 -6.87 -4.22
CA LEU A 5 14.53 -6.64 -5.32
C LEU A 5 13.82 -7.92 -5.79
N PRO A 6 14.47 -9.09 -5.94
CA PRO A 6 13.77 -10.32 -6.32
C PRO A 6 12.70 -10.73 -5.30
N LYS A 7 12.97 -10.53 -4.00
CA LYS A 7 12.01 -10.81 -2.94
C LYS A 7 10.81 -9.87 -3.00
N VAL A 8 11.04 -8.58 -3.21
CA VAL A 8 9.97 -7.58 -3.41
C VAL A 8 9.10 -7.96 -4.60
N ILE A 9 9.70 -8.32 -5.73
CA ILE A 9 8.96 -8.74 -6.93
C ILE A 9 8.13 -9.99 -6.65
N ASN A 10 8.71 -11.04 -6.05
CA ASN A 10 7.98 -12.26 -5.74
C ASN A 10 6.80 -11.97 -4.78
N THR A 11 7.04 -11.19 -3.73
CA THR A 11 6.01 -10.83 -2.76
C THR A 11 4.89 -10.02 -3.44
N PHE A 12 5.26 -9.09 -4.32
CA PHE A 12 4.31 -8.34 -5.14
C PHE A 12 3.50 -9.25 -6.07
N LEU A 13 4.09 -10.24 -6.75
CA LEU A 13 3.34 -11.15 -7.62
C LEU A 13 2.29 -11.96 -6.85
N PHE A 14 2.64 -12.47 -5.66
CA PHE A 14 1.67 -13.13 -4.79
C PHE A 14 0.58 -12.17 -4.32
N ALA A 15 0.96 -10.96 -3.90
CA ALA A 15 0.02 -9.94 -3.48
C ALA A 15 -0.90 -9.50 -4.62
N ALA A 16 -0.38 -9.35 -5.83
CA ALA A 16 -1.12 -8.96 -7.01
C ALA A 16 -2.19 -9.99 -7.36
N LEU A 17 -1.82 -11.28 -7.39
CA LEU A 17 -2.78 -12.37 -7.58
C LEU A 17 -3.85 -12.37 -6.48
N PHE A 18 -3.44 -12.25 -5.22
CA PHE A 18 -4.37 -12.22 -4.09
C PHE A 18 -5.32 -11.03 -4.16
N ILE A 19 -4.82 -9.83 -4.43
CA ILE A 19 -5.61 -8.60 -4.61
C ILE A 19 -6.59 -8.78 -5.77
N THR A 20 -6.19 -9.37 -6.88
CA THR A 20 -7.12 -9.63 -8.01
C THR A 20 -8.25 -10.58 -7.60
N ILE A 21 -7.94 -11.65 -6.86
CA ILE A 21 -8.96 -12.58 -6.34
C ILE A 21 -9.91 -11.86 -5.38
N LEU A 22 -9.37 -11.04 -4.46
CA LEU A 22 -10.20 -10.25 -3.54
C LEU A 22 -11.07 -9.24 -4.29
N SER A 23 -10.52 -8.59 -5.32
CA SER A 23 -11.27 -7.62 -6.13
C SER A 23 -12.43 -8.29 -6.85
N TRP A 24 -12.20 -9.48 -7.42
CA TRP A 24 -13.25 -10.28 -8.04
C TRP A 24 -14.36 -10.70 -7.06
N TRP A 25 -14.02 -10.89 -5.77
CA TRP A 25 -15.00 -11.28 -4.75
C TRP A 25 -15.75 -10.09 -4.13
N PHE A 26 -15.05 -9.01 -3.81
CA PHE A 26 -15.59 -7.88 -3.04
C PHE A 26 -16.08 -6.72 -3.90
N THR A 27 -15.46 -6.51 -5.07
CA THR A 27 -15.68 -5.34 -5.94
C THR A 27 -15.65 -5.74 -7.43
N PRO A 28 -16.38 -6.80 -7.85
CA PRO A 28 -16.30 -7.32 -9.23
C PRO A 28 -16.64 -6.27 -10.29
N GLU A 29 -17.52 -5.31 -9.98
CA GLU A 29 -17.93 -4.20 -10.85
C GLU A 29 -16.82 -3.16 -11.07
N TRP A 30 -15.84 -3.08 -10.18
CA TRP A 30 -14.68 -2.18 -10.30
C TRP A 30 -13.46 -2.87 -10.88
N LEU A 31 -13.53 -4.19 -11.13
CA LEU A 31 -12.40 -4.98 -11.59
C LEU A 31 -11.93 -4.46 -12.96
N PHE A 32 -10.75 -3.84 -12.97
CA PHE A 32 -10.14 -3.20 -14.14
C PHE A 32 -10.94 -2.03 -14.76
N SER A 33 -11.90 -1.42 -14.04
CA SER A 33 -12.64 -0.26 -14.57
C SER A 33 -11.74 0.96 -14.81
N LEU A 34 -10.71 1.16 -13.99
CA LEU A 34 -9.73 2.23 -14.21
C LEU A 34 -9.03 2.15 -15.57
N PRO A 35 -8.34 1.06 -15.94
CA PRO A 35 -7.71 0.97 -17.25
C PRO A 35 -8.72 0.88 -18.40
N LEU A 36 -9.89 0.28 -18.21
CA LEU A 36 -10.88 0.05 -19.28
C LEU A 36 -11.77 1.27 -19.57
N ASP A 37 -12.26 1.94 -18.52
CA ASP A 37 -13.28 2.99 -18.62
C ASP A 37 -12.73 4.38 -18.31
N GLN A 38 -11.70 4.48 -17.45
CA GLN A 38 -11.15 5.75 -16.94
C GLN A 38 -9.64 5.86 -17.15
N THR A 39 -9.16 5.49 -18.33
CA THR A 39 -7.73 5.29 -18.61
C THR A 39 -6.85 6.51 -18.31
N LEU A 40 -7.34 7.75 -18.53
CA LEU A 40 -6.58 8.95 -18.20
C LEU A 40 -6.38 9.11 -16.68
N MET A 41 -7.41 8.82 -15.90
CA MET A 41 -7.31 8.82 -14.44
C MET A 41 -6.35 7.73 -13.97
N TRP A 42 -6.41 6.55 -14.58
CA TRP A 42 -5.49 5.45 -14.32
C TRP A 42 -4.03 5.84 -14.60
N LEU A 43 -3.73 6.42 -15.76
CA LEU A 43 -2.38 6.89 -16.10
C LEU A 43 -1.88 7.97 -15.12
N GLY A 44 -2.77 8.91 -14.75
CA GLY A 44 -2.48 9.89 -13.70
C GLY A 44 -2.16 9.22 -12.37
N LEU A 45 -2.94 8.22 -11.97
CA LEU A 45 -2.73 7.44 -10.75
C LEU A 45 -1.36 6.73 -10.77
N LEU A 46 -0.98 6.08 -11.88
CA LEU A 46 0.30 5.38 -12.01
C LEU A 46 1.52 6.29 -11.79
N VAL A 47 1.38 7.60 -12.03
CA VAL A 47 2.46 8.59 -11.85
C VAL A 47 2.36 9.32 -10.52
N LEU A 48 1.17 9.83 -10.18
CA LEU A 48 0.97 10.68 -9.02
C LEU A 48 0.94 9.88 -7.71
N TYR A 49 0.38 8.66 -7.71
CA TYR A 49 0.31 7.84 -6.50
C TYR A 49 1.70 7.51 -5.91
N PRO A 50 2.69 7.04 -6.71
CA PRO A 50 4.04 6.82 -6.20
C PRO A 50 4.67 8.06 -5.54
N LEU A 51 4.46 9.24 -6.14
CA LEU A 51 5.15 10.47 -5.77
C LEU A 51 4.48 11.20 -4.60
N LEU A 52 3.16 11.31 -4.63
CA LEU A 52 2.38 12.11 -3.68
C LEU A 52 1.86 11.28 -2.51
N SER A 53 1.75 9.95 -2.67
CA SER A 53 1.17 9.05 -1.68
C SER A 53 2.22 8.10 -1.10
N ALA A 54 2.71 7.14 -1.89
CA ALA A 54 3.57 6.07 -1.38
C ALA A 54 4.88 6.60 -0.79
N TRP A 55 5.58 7.50 -1.49
CA TRP A 55 6.85 8.05 -1.03
C TRP A 55 6.74 8.84 0.29
N PRO A 56 5.84 9.84 0.43
CA PRO A 56 5.65 10.53 1.72
C PRO A 56 5.25 9.60 2.85
N GLN A 57 4.37 8.63 2.58
CA GLN A 57 3.95 7.65 3.59
C GLN A 57 5.12 6.80 4.08
N GLU A 58 6.00 6.29 3.21
CA GLU A 58 7.16 5.50 3.64
C GLU A 58 8.24 6.35 4.33
N ILE A 59 8.35 7.65 4.01
CA ILE A 59 9.17 8.57 4.81
C ILE A 59 8.64 8.63 6.24
N ILE A 60 7.34 8.84 6.43
CA ILE A 60 6.73 9.00 7.76
C ILE A 60 6.79 7.69 8.54
N PHE A 61 6.21 6.62 7.99
CA PHE A 61 5.97 5.39 8.73
C PHE A 61 7.17 4.47 8.80
N ARG A 62 8.15 4.56 7.89
CA ARG A 62 9.41 3.79 8.01
C ARG A 62 10.53 4.65 8.48
N THR A 63 10.92 5.65 7.68
CA THR A 63 12.18 6.36 7.92
C THR A 63 12.12 7.13 9.23
N PHE A 64 11.14 8.03 9.35
CA PHE A 64 10.94 8.85 10.53
C PHE A 64 10.58 7.99 11.74
N PHE A 65 9.56 7.13 11.63
CA PHE A 65 9.11 6.31 12.76
C PHE A 65 10.24 5.42 13.32
N PHE A 66 10.93 4.64 12.48
CA PHE A 66 11.99 3.76 12.96
C PHE A 66 13.16 4.53 13.53
N HIS A 67 13.49 5.71 12.98
CA HIS A 67 14.55 6.55 13.50
C HIS A 67 14.18 7.17 14.84
N ARG A 68 12.99 7.78 14.94
CA ARG A 68 12.51 8.52 16.11
C ARG A 68 12.31 7.60 17.31
N TYR A 69 11.75 6.41 17.08
CA TYR A 69 11.39 5.48 18.14
C TYR A 69 12.48 4.44 18.45
N LYS A 70 13.62 4.39 17.74
CA LYS A 70 14.74 3.48 18.08
C LYS A 70 15.30 3.69 19.48
N LYS A 71 15.19 4.92 20.01
CA LYS A 71 15.67 5.26 21.36
C LYS A 71 14.79 4.63 22.44
N VAL A 72 13.48 4.59 22.21
CA VAL A 72 12.46 4.04 23.11
C VAL A 72 12.32 2.52 22.94
N PHE A 73 12.11 2.06 21.70
CA PHE A 73 11.95 0.65 21.36
C PHE A 73 13.20 0.11 20.64
N LYS A 74 14.04 -0.63 21.37
CA LYS A 74 15.28 -1.19 20.80
C LYS A 74 14.99 -2.26 19.75
N SER A 75 13.98 -3.11 19.99
CA SER A 75 13.55 -4.15 19.06
C SER A 75 13.09 -3.55 17.73
N LYS A 76 13.66 -4.04 16.62
CA LYS A 76 13.22 -3.69 15.26
C LYS A 76 11.85 -4.29 14.95
N ASN A 77 11.59 -5.51 15.43
CA ASN A 77 10.31 -6.19 15.22
C ASN A 77 9.17 -5.46 15.93
N LEU A 78 9.39 -5.00 17.17
CA LEU A 78 8.39 -4.19 17.86
C LEU A 78 8.10 -2.88 17.11
N ARG A 79 9.15 -2.23 16.59
CA ARG A 79 8.96 -1.04 15.74
C ARG A 79 8.22 -1.33 14.44
N ALA A 80 8.40 -2.50 13.83
CA ALA A 80 7.63 -2.92 12.66
C ALA A 80 6.14 -3.05 12.99
N TRP A 81 5.79 -3.74 14.08
CA TRP A 81 4.40 -3.86 14.52
C TRP A 81 3.76 -2.51 14.83
N LEU A 82 4.45 -1.65 15.58
CA LEU A 82 3.91 -0.33 15.93
C LEU A 82 3.82 0.61 14.72
N SER A 83 4.77 0.53 13.79
CA SER A 83 4.77 1.27 12.54
C SER A 83 3.62 0.83 11.63
N ALA A 84 3.42 -0.48 11.47
CA ALA A 84 2.30 -1.05 10.72
C ALA A 84 0.95 -0.71 11.36
N LEU A 85 0.85 -0.77 12.69
CA LEU A 85 -0.34 -0.37 13.43
C LEU A 85 -0.65 1.12 13.20
N SER A 86 0.35 2.00 13.32
CA SER A 86 0.18 3.43 13.09
C SER A 86 -0.26 3.73 11.65
N PHE A 87 0.31 3.00 10.69
CA PHE A 87 -0.07 3.07 9.29
C PHE A 87 -1.53 2.63 9.06
N ALA A 88 -1.96 1.55 9.71
CA ALA A 88 -3.33 1.07 9.66
C ALA A 88 -4.33 2.04 10.30
N LEU A 89 -3.97 2.67 11.42
CA LEU A 89 -4.79 3.69 12.05
C LEU A 89 -4.98 4.92 11.15
N ALA A 90 -3.98 5.30 10.35
CA ALA A 90 -4.15 6.36 9.36
C ALA A 90 -5.20 6.00 8.30
N HIS A 91 -5.41 4.71 8.01
CA HIS A 91 -6.42 4.24 7.06
C HIS A 91 -7.84 4.16 7.65
N LEU A 92 -8.04 4.47 8.94
CA LEU A 92 -9.39 4.62 9.50
C LEU A 92 -10.18 5.74 8.80
N LEU A 93 -9.50 6.72 8.19
CA LEU A 93 -10.13 7.81 7.45
C LEU A 93 -10.99 7.33 6.27
N PHE A 94 -10.73 6.14 5.74
CA PHE A 94 -11.51 5.55 4.65
C PHE A 94 -12.81 4.88 5.11
N GLY A 95 -13.08 4.85 6.42
CA GLY A 95 -14.36 4.43 6.97
C GLY A 95 -14.71 2.95 6.78
N ASN A 96 -13.75 2.10 6.40
CA ASN A 96 -13.99 0.67 6.18
C ASN A 96 -12.86 -0.21 6.73
N TRP A 97 -13.21 -1.42 7.15
CA TRP A 97 -12.28 -2.35 7.80
C TRP A 97 -11.28 -2.99 6.81
N ILE A 98 -11.62 -3.07 5.51
CA ILE A 98 -10.74 -3.62 4.47
C ILE A 98 -9.49 -2.74 4.34
N ALA A 99 -9.67 -1.41 4.31
CA ALA A 99 -8.58 -0.46 4.27
C ALA A 99 -7.64 -0.60 5.47
N VAL A 100 -8.21 -0.72 6.68
CA VAL A 100 -7.44 -0.85 7.93
C VAL A 100 -6.68 -2.17 7.99
N LEU A 101 -7.34 -3.30 7.69
CA LEU A 101 -6.70 -4.61 7.73
C LEU A 101 -5.64 -4.75 6.63
N GLY A 102 -5.98 -4.34 5.41
CA GLY A 102 -5.08 -4.39 4.26
C GLY A 102 -3.83 -3.54 4.46
N SER A 103 -4.00 -2.30 4.93
CA SER A 103 -2.88 -1.42 5.27
C SER A 103 -2.03 -1.97 6.41
N PHE A 104 -2.62 -2.60 7.44
CA PHE A 104 -1.84 -3.25 8.49
C PHE A 104 -0.93 -4.35 7.95
N VAL A 105 -1.48 -5.26 7.14
CA VAL A 105 -0.73 -6.37 6.52
C VAL A 105 0.36 -5.83 5.59
N ALA A 106 0.02 -4.90 4.71
CA ALA A 106 0.97 -4.24 3.82
C ALA A 106 2.07 -3.52 4.63
N GLY A 107 1.70 -2.84 5.72
CA GLY A 107 2.63 -2.14 6.61
C GLY A 107 3.63 -3.06 7.30
N LEU A 108 3.25 -4.30 7.60
CA LEU A 108 4.18 -5.33 8.11
C LEU A 108 5.17 -5.76 7.02
N VAL A 109 4.70 -5.97 5.79
CA VAL A 109 5.56 -6.32 4.63
C VAL A 109 6.56 -5.18 4.34
N PHE A 110 6.09 -3.95 4.24
CA PHE A 110 6.93 -2.77 4.00
C PHE A 110 7.94 -2.55 5.13
N SER A 111 7.54 -2.78 6.39
CA SER A 111 8.45 -2.75 7.53
C SER A 111 9.53 -3.84 7.45
N TYR A 112 9.16 -5.04 7.02
CA TYR A 112 10.12 -6.12 6.76
C TYR A 112 11.14 -5.70 5.70
N THR A 113 10.68 -5.22 4.54
CA THR A 113 11.56 -4.76 3.46
C THR A 113 12.46 -3.61 3.94
N TYR A 114 11.94 -2.66 4.71
CA TYR A 114 12.71 -1.55 5.26
C TYR A 114 13.83 -2.01 6.19
N ILE A 115 13.53 -2.89 7.14
CA ILE A 115 14.50 -3.40 8.13
C ILE A 115 15.69 -4.07 7.45
N HIS A 116 15.42 -4.85 6.40
CA HIS A 116 16.39 -5.72 5.76
C HIS A 116 17.16 -5.01 4.63
N SER A 117 16.47 -4.21 3.82
CA SER A 117 17.09 -3.48 2.72
C SER A 117 17.74 -2.16 3.15
N ARG A 118 17.31 -1.59 4.29
CA ARG A 118 17.65 -0.26 4.78
C ARG A 118 17.43 0.85 3.75
N SER A 119 16.45 0.68 2.87
CA SER A 119 16.21 1.58 1.74
C SER A 119 14.75 2.03 1.72
N THR A 120 14.52 3.31 2.02
CA THR A 120 13.19 3.93 1.89
C THR A 120 12.73 3.92 0.45
N LEU A 121 13.63 4.13 -0.51
CA LEU A 121 13.31 4.08 -1.94
C LEU A 121 12.78 2.71 -2.37
N LEU A 122 13.43 1.62 -1.95
CA LEU A 122 12.96 0.28 -2.31
C LEU A 122 11.56 0.02 -1.77
N VAL A 123 11.29 0.42 -0.53
CA VAL A 123 9.99 0.21 0.11
C VAL A 123 8.92 1.11 -0.52
N ALA A 124 9.27 2.35 -0.89
CA ALA A 124 8.36 3.23 -1.60
C ALA A 124 8.01 2.69 -2.99
N LEU A 125 8.97 2.08 -3.70
CA LEU A 125 8.70 1.38 -4.97
C LEU A 125 7.82 0.15 -4.75
N GLU A 126 8.08 -0.65 -3.72
CA GLU A 126 7.23 -1.79 -3.34
C GLU A 126 5.80 -1.34 -3.03
N HIS A 127 5.64 -0.33 -2.18
CA HIS A 127 4.34 0.25 -1.86
C HIS A 127 3.67 0.85 -3.11
N SER A 128 4.42 1.50 -3.98
CA SER A 128 3.89 2.02 -5.26
C SER A 128 3.32 0.89 -6.13
N LEU A 129 4.04 -0.23 -6.28
CA LEU A 129 3.55 -1.38 -7.03
C LEU A 129 2.25 -1.94 -6.45
N TRP A 130 2.20 -2.12 -5.12
CA TRP A 130 1.03 -2.63 -4.43
C TRP A 130 -0.17 -1.69 -4.58
N GLY A 131 0.02 -0.40 -4.34
CA GLY A 131 -1.04 0.60 -4.45
C GLY A 131 -1.56 0.75 -5.87
N CYS A 132 -0.66 0.92 -6.85
CA CYS A 132 -1.06 1.01 -8.26
C CYS A 132 -1.83 -0.23 -8.71
N TRP A 133 -1.39 -1.43 -8.32
CA TRP A 133 -2.13 -2.66 -8.65
C TRP A 133 -3.47 -2.76 -7.91
N LEU A 134 -3.52 -2.38 -6.63
CA LEU A 134 -4.74 -2.37 -5.83
C LEU A 134 -5.83 -1.48 -6.45
N PHE A 135 -5.46 -0.29 -6.93
CA PHE A 135 -6.36 0.56 -7.71
C PHE A 135 -6.69 -0.03 -9.07
N THR A 136 -5.68 -0.53 -9.81
CA THR A 136 -5.89 -1.13 -11.14
C THR A 136 -6.84 -2.32 -11.09
N ALA A 137 -6.76 -3.15 -10.06
CA ALA A 137 -7.58 -4.33 -9.88
C ALA A 137 -8.98 -4.03 -9.30
N GLY A 138 -9.28 -2.79 -8.90
CA GLY A 138 -10.61 -2.38 -8.42
C GLY A 138 -10.78 -2.34 -6.90
N LEU A 139 -9.97 -3.09 -6.13
CA LEU A 139 -10.03 -3.06 -4.65
C LEU A 139 -9.66 -1.68 -4.06
N GLY A 140 -9.03 -0.82 -4.85
CA GLY A 140 -8.74 0.58 -4.51
C GLY A 140 -9.94 1.43 -4.18
N VAL A 141 -11.17 1.04 -4.56
CA VAL A 141 -12.39 1.72 -4.12
C VAL A 141 -12.48 1.81 -2.59
N HIS A 142 -11.97 0.82 -1.85
CA HIS A 142 -11.93 0.87 -0.38
C HIS A 142 -10.85 1.82 0.18
N PHE A 143 -9.92 2.27 -0.66
CA PHE A 143 -8.82 3.19 -0.30
C PHE A 143 -9.00 4.57 -0.92
N ASP A 144 -10.21 4.87 -1.40
CA ASP A 144 -10.61 6.18 -1.90
C ASP A 144 -12.05 6.46 -1.46
N SER A 145 -12.21 7.39 -0.51
CA SER A 145 -13.52 7.80 -0.02
C SER A 145 -14.40 8.43 -1.10
N GLY A 146 -13.80 8.98 -2.16
CA GLY A 146 -14.52 9.55 -3.31
C GLY A 146 -15.09 8.48 -4.25
N MET A 147 -14.42 7.35 -4.42
CA MET A 147 -14.93 6.26 -5.28
C MET A 147 -16.12 5.51 -4.65
N LEU A 148 -16.18 5.41 -3.32
CA LEU A 148 -17.33 4.84 -2.62
C LEU A 148 -18.60 5.71 -2.69
N ALA A 149 -18.46 6.98 -3.07
CA ALA A 149 -19.55 7.95 -3.02
C ALA A 149 -20.45 7.95 -4.27
N GLU A 150 -20.10 7.25 -5.35
CA GLU A 150 -20.89 7.26 -6.59
C GLU A 150 -20.96 5.88 -7.26
N PRO A 151 -22.16 5.30 -7.34
CA PRO A 151 -22.66 4.70 -8.56
C PRO A 151 -23.81 5.58 -9.06
N SER A 152 -23.51 6.76 -9.59
CA SER A 152 -24.52 7.55 -10.32
C SER A 152 -24.84 6.85 -11.64
N PHE A 153 -25.99 6.18 -11.67
CA PHE A 153 -26.73 5.82 -12.89
C PHE A 153 -27.06 7.06 -13.73
#